data_AF-A0A3S3CCX5-F1
#
_entry.id   AF-A0A3S3CCX5-F1
#
_cell.length_a   1.000
_cell.length_b   1.000
_cell.length_c   1.000
_cell.angle_alpha   90.00
_cell.angle_beta   90.00
_cell.angle_gamma   90.00
#
_symmetry.space_group_name_H-M   'P 1'
#
loop_
_entity.id
_entity.type
_entity.pdbx_description
1 polymer ?
#
loop_
_entity_poly.entity_id
_entity_poly.type
_entity_poly.pdbx_seq_one_letter_code
_entity_poly.pdbx_strand_id
1 'polypeptide(L)'
;LPNGELLAISGASGAHLATAAEKAAFDANAAIAARAFSTLTGHMKEAQFPFAVALAALAVERKAGYPAFDAATEKPFAGIPTTVLATAIGYHQFEGMGLIKAA
;
A
#
# COMPACT_ATOMS: atom_id res chain seq x y z
N LEU A 1 -6.71 -13.15 -4.95
CA LEU A 1 -5.38 -12.58 -4.62
C LEU A 1 -4.35 -13.70 -4.71
N PRO A 2 -3.05 -13.42 -4.96
CA PRO A 2 -2.00 -14.43 -4.84
C PRO A 2 -2.17 -15.22 -3.53
N ASN A 3 -1.83 -16.50 -3.52
CA ASN A 3 -2.20 -17.48 -2.50
C ASN A 3 -1.64 -17.12 -1.10
N GLY A 4 -2.28 -16.23 -0.33
CA GLY A 4 -1.87 -15.83 1.02
C GLY A 4 -2.22 -14.38 1.39
N GLU A 5 -1.68 -13.91 2.53
CA GLU A 5 -1.70 -12.50 2.92
C GLU A 5 -0.95 -11.64 1.87
N LEU A 6 -1.52 -10.48 1.55
CA LEU A 6 -0.96 -9.53 0.60
C LEU A 6 -0.63 -8.23 1.31
N LEU A 7 0.65 -7.86 1.29
CA LEU A 7 1.08 -6.52 1.68
C LEU A 7 0.65 -5.52 0.58
N ALA A 8 0.08 -4.39 0.99
CA ALA A 8 -0.24 -3.28 0.10
C ALA A 8 0.44 -2.01 0.58
N ILE A 9 1.13 -1.30 -0.32
CA ILE A 9 1.69 0.03 -0.10
C ILE A 9 0.70 1.04 -0.66
N SER A 10 0.01 1.74 0.23
CA SER A 10 -0.96 2.78 -0.10
C SER A 10 -0.28 4.13 -0.23
N GLY A 11 -0.45 4.73 -1.39
CA GLY A 11 -0.17 6.12 -1.69
C GLY A 11 -1.43 6.99 -1.76
N ALA A 12 -2.50 6.66 -1.03
CA ALA A 12 -3.67 7.55 -0.97
C ALA A 12 -3.28 8.97 -0.55
N SER A 13 -3.91 9.96 -1.16
CA SER A 13 -3.56 11.38 -1.00
C SER A 13 -3.90 12.00 0.37
N GLY A 14 -4.68 11.30 1.19
CA GLY A 14 -5.25 11.85 2.43
C GLY A 14 -6.55 12.62 2.20
N ALA A 15 -7.03 12.77 0.96
CA ALA A 15 -8.37 13.30 0.68
C ALA A 15 -9.41 12.40 1.36
N HIS A 16 -10.34 12.99 2.12
CA HIS A 16 -11.24 12.21 2.98
C HIS A 16 -12.00 11.12 2.22
N LEU A 17 -12.70 11.47 1.13
CA LEU A 17 -13.50 10.52 0.36
C LEU A 17 -12.64 9.48 -0.39
N ALA A 18 -11.54 9.93 -1.02
CA ALA A 18 -10.68 9.05 -1.80
C ALA A 18 -9.94 8.03 -0.91
N THR A 19 -9.44 8.49 0.23
CA THR A 19 -8.75 7.64 1.23
C THR A 19 -9.74 6.68 1.88
N ALA A 20 -10.96 7.13 2.20
CA ALA A 20 -12.00 6.27 2.74
C ALA A 20 -12.42 5.17 1.74
N ALA A 21 -12.51 5.50 0.45
CA ALA A 21 -12.84 4.53 -0.59
C ALA A 21 -11.76 3.45 -0.74
N GLU A 22 -10.48 3.83 -0.78
CA GLU A 22 -9.37 2.86 -0.83
C GLU A 22 -9.33 1.99 0.43
N LYS A 23 -9.47 2.62 1.61
CA LYS A 23 -9.53 1.89 2.88
C LYS A 23 -10.66 0.88 2.89
N ALA A 24 -11.86 1.26 2.44
CA ALA A 24 -13.00 0.36 2.34
C ALA A 24 -12.72 -0.82 1.39
N ALA A 25 -12.06 -0.58 0.25
CA ALA A 25 -11.67 -1.63 -0.67
C ALA A 25 -10.66 -2.63 -0.05
N PHE A 26 -9.69 -2.13 0.73
CA PHE A 26 -8.76 -3.00 1.47
C PHE A 26 -9.42 -3.72 2.63
N ASP A 27 -10.31 -3.08 3.38
CA ASP A 27 -11.01 -3.67 4.52
C ASP A 27 -11.96 -4.78 4.09
N ALA A 28 -12.56 -4.68 2.89
CA ALA A 28 -13.40 -5.71 2.30
C ALA A 28 -12.67 -7.04 2.05
N ASN A 29 -11.32 -7.05 2.10
CA ASN A 29 -10.52 -8.25 2.00
C ASN A 29 -9.62 -8.44 3.23
N ALA A 30 -9.92 -9.43 4.07
CA ALA A 30 -9.17 -9.73 5.27
C ALA A 30 -7.69 -10.06 5.01
N ALA A 31 -7.34 -10.55 3.80
CA ALA A 31 -5.98 -10.91 3.44
C ALA A 31 -5.09 -9.72 3.09
N ILE A 32 -5.63 -8.50 2.93
CA ILE A 32 -4.84 -7.31 2.60
C ILE A 32 -4.38 -6.60 3.88
N ALA A 33 -3.07 -6.48 4.04
CA ALA A 33 -2.44 -5.65 5.07
C ALA A 33 -1.86 -4.39 4.42
N ALA A 34 -2.56 -3.27 4.54
CA ALA A 34 -2.16 -1.99 3.94
C ALA A 34 -1.14 -1.23 4.82
N ARG A 35 -0.29 -0.44 4.15
CA ARG A 35 0.69 0.48 4.71
C ARG A 35 0.56 1.83 4.03
N ALA A 36 -0.01 2.81 4.71
CA ALA A 36 -0.19 4.16 4.20
C ALA A 36 1.07 4.99 4.46
N PHE A 37 2.04 4.95 3.54
CA PHE A 37 3.36 5.58 3.77
C PHE A 37 3.27 7.11 3.90
N SER A 38 2.19 7.72 3.42
CA SER A 38 1.96 9.17 3.56
C SER A 38 1.80 9.62 5.01
N THR A 39 1.52 8.70 5.95
CA THR A 39 1.60 8.96 7.40
C THR A 39 3.00 9.40 7.82
N LEU A 40 4.05 8.88 7.15
CA LEU A 40 5.45 9.18 7.47
C LEU A 40 6.03 10.31 6.62
N THR A 41 5.67 10.36 5.33
CA THR A 41 6.32 11.25 4.36
C THR A 41 5.52 12.52 4.06
N GLY A 42 4.25 12.57 4.46
CA GLY A 42 3.28 13.45 3.81
C GLY A 42 3.01 13.03 2.36
N HIS A 43 2.20 13.83 1.65
CA HIS A 43 1.84 13.55 0.26
C HIS A 43 2.84 14.18 -0.72
N MET A 44 3.46 13.34 -1.57
CA MET A 44 4.60 13.72 -2.41
C MET A 44 4.23 14.07 -3.87
N LYS A 45 2.94 14.30 -4.15
CA LYS A 45 2.43 14.66 -5.49
C LYS A 45 2.81 13.62 -6.55
N GLU A 46 3.54 14.00 -7.60
CA GLU A 46 3.88 13.13 -8.74
C GLU A 46 4.79 11.97 -8.33
N ALA A 47 5.58 12.13 -7.26
CA ALA A 47 6.44 11.08 -6.74
C ALA A 47 5.68 9.99 -5.95
N GLN A 48 4.39 10.19 -5.68
CA GLN A 48 3.59 9.32 -4.81
C GLN A 48 3.55 7.87 -5.32
N PHE A 49 3.14 7.67 -6.59
CA PHE A 49 3.01 6.33 -7.14
C PHE A 49 4.37 5.66 -7.40
N PRO A 50 5.38 6.33 -8.01
CA PRO A 50 6.71 5.76 -8.14
C PRO A 50 7.34 5.35 -6.80
N PHE A 51 7.11 6.13 -5.73
CA PHE A 51 7.62 5.80 -4.41
C PHE A 51 6.89 4.59 -3.80
N ALA A 52 5.57 4.47 -3.98
CA ALA A 52 4.82 3.28 -3.61
C ALA A 52 5.36 2.02 -4.30
N VAL A 53 5.64 2.10 -5.60
CA VAL A 53 6.23 1.01 -6.40
C VAL A 53 7.63 0.66 -5.89
N ALA A 54 8.47 1.65 -5.57
CA ALA A 54 9.81 1.42 -5.03
C ALA A 54 9.76 0.72 -3.66
N LEU A 55 8.89 1.15 -2.75
CA LEU A 55 8.70 0.49 -1.45
C LEU A 55 8.18 -0.95 -1.60
N ALA A 56 7.26 -1.17 -2.55
CA ALA A 56 6.76 -2.51 -2.86
C ALA A 56 7.86 -3.43 -3.41
N ALA A 57 8.68 -2.93 -4.33
CA ALA A 57 9.83 -3.65 -4.86
C ALA A 57 10.86 -3.97 -3.77
N LEU A 58 11.16 -3.02 -2.89
CA LEU A 58 12.05 -3.24 -1.74
C LEU A 58 11.52 -4.32 -0.79
N ALA A 59 10.22 -4.34 -0.50
CA ALA A 59 9.63 -5.37 0.35
C ALA A 59 9.79 -6.77 -0.27
N VAL A 60 9.51 -6.91 -1.57
CA VAL A 60 9.70 -8.16 -2.31
C VAL A 60 11.17 -8.60 -2.30
N GLU A 61 12.08 -7.70 -2.68
CA GLU A 61 13.52 -7.98 -2.77
C GLU A 61 14.12 -8.36 -1.41
N ARG A 62 13.72 -7.65 -0.35
CA ARG A 62 14.20 -7.92 1.02
C ARG A 62 13.48 -9.06 1.70
N LYS A 63 12.44 -9.64 1.09
CA LYS A 63 11.60 -10.70 1.67
C LYS A 63 11.06 -10.31 3.05
N ALA A 64 10.76 -9.02 3.23
CA ALA A 64 10.36 -8.46 4.51
C ALA A 64 9.26 -7.41 4.32
N GLY A 65 8.18 -7.55 5.09
CA GLY A 65 7.12 -6.53 5.14
C GLY A 65 7.52 -5.35 6.02
N TYR A 66 6.84 -4.22 5.82
CA TYR A 66 6.98 -3.07 6.71
C TYR A 66 6.16 -3.27 7.99
N PRO A 67 6.64 -2.79 9.15
CA PRO A 67 5.79 -2.67 10.34
C PRO A 67 4.59 -1.76 10.03
N ALA A 68 3.53 -1.85 10.83
CA ALA A 68 2.45 -0.89 10.77
C ALA A 68 3.01 0.52 11.03
N PHE A 69 2.67 1.48 10.17
CA PHE A 69 2.98 2.89 10.33
C PHE A 69 1.98 3.57 11.28
N ASP A 70 0.75 3.03 11.33
CA ASP A 70 -0.25 3.34 12.35
C ASP A 70 -0.82 2.04 12.93
N ALA A 71 -0.36 1.67 14.13
CA ALA A 71 -0.78 0.44 14.80
C ALA A 71 -2.26 0.43 15.23
N ALA A 72 -2.92 1.59 15.27
CA ALA A 72 -4.34 1.66 15.62
C ALA A 72 -5.27 1.29 14.45
N THR A 73 -4.80 1.46 13.21
CA THR A 73 -5.65 1.31 12.01
C THR A 73 -5.14 0.28 11.01
N GLU A 74 -3.85 -0.01 10.99
CA GLU A 74 -3.24 -0.95 10.03
C GLU A 74 -3.14 -2.36 10.60
N LYS A 75 -3.58 -3.33 9.80
CA LYS A 75 -3.54 -4.76 10.16
C LYS A 75 -2.09 -5.27 10.26
N PRO A 76 -1.81 -6.25 11.15
CA PRO A 76 -0.54 -6.93 11.19
C PRO A 76 -0.28 -7.65 9.85
N PHE A 77 0.99 -7.84 9.51
CA PHE A 77 1.43 -8.63 8.38
C PHE A 77 2.61 -9.48 8.84
N ALA A 78 2.48 -10.81 8.77
CA ALA A 78 3.50 -11.75 9.25
C ALA A 78 4.13 -12.59 8.13
N GLY A 79 3.62 -12.47 6.90
CA GLY A 79 4.11 -13.23 5.75
C GLY A 79 5.44 -12.73 5.18
N ILE A 80 6.04 -13.55 4.31
CA ILE A 80 7.13 -13.14 3.43
C ILE A 80 6.51 -12.60 2.13
N PRO A 81 6.69 -11.32 1.80
CA PRO A 81 6.09 -10.73 0.61
C PRO A 81 6.80 -11.24 -0.66
N THR A 82 6.12 -12.08 -1.43
CA THR A 82 6.56 -12.50 -2.78
C THR A 82 5.92 -11.65 -3.88
N THR A 83 4.82 -11.00 -3.53
CA THR A 83 4.07 -10.06 -4.36
C THR A 83 3.54 -8.96 -3.44
N VAL A 84 3.60 -7.71 -3.87
CA VAL A 84 3.15 -6.54 -3.09
C VAL A 84 2.34 -5.63 -4.00
N LEU A 85 1.17 -5.21 -3.52
CA LEU A 85 0.35 -4.23 -4.22
C LEU A 85 0.87 -2.82 -3.94
N ALA A 86 1.02 -1.99 -4.97
CA ALA A 86 1.24 -0.56 -4.82
C ALA A 86 0.04 0.18 -5.39
N THR A 87 -0.54 1.09 -4.60
CA THR A 87 -1.66 1.94 -5.04
C THR A 87 -1.33 3.42 -4.83
N ALA A 88 -2.00 4.28 -5.58
CA ALA A 88 -2.04 5.71 -5.32
C ALA A 88 -3.39 6.26 -5.77
N ILE A 89 -4.10 6.94 -4.86
CA ILE A 89 -5.39 7.57 -5.15
C ILE A 89 -5.26 9.07 -4.88
N GLY A 90 -5.35 9.87 -5.95
CA GLY A 90 -5.21 11.32 -5.91
C GLY A 90 -6.40 12.03 -5.24
N TYR A 91 -6.28 13.34 -5.08
CA TYR A 91 -7.27 14.16 -4.37
C TYR A 91 -8.54 14.43 -5.19
N HIS A 92 -8.38 14.80 -6.47
CA HIS A 92 -9.48 15.07 -7.40
C HIS A 92 -9.46 14.17 -8.64
N GLN A 93 -8.26 13.78 -9.07
CA GLN A 93 -7.99 13.05 -10.29
C GLN A 93 -6.78 12.13 -10.04
N PHE A 94 -6.59 11.16 -10.93
CA PHE A 94 -5.47 10.22 -10.99
C PHE A 94 -5.51 9.10 -9.96
N GLU A 95 -5.51 7.87 -10.49
CA GLU A 95 -5.40 6.63 -9.75
C GLU A 95 -4.29 5.80 -10.38
N GLY A 96 -3.56 5.05 -9.56
CA GLY A 96 -2.51 4.15 -10.00
C GLY A 96 -2.54 2.86 -9.19
N MET A 97 -2.36 1.73 -9.87
CA MET A 97 -2.26 0.42 -9.24
C MET A 97 -1.24 -0.44 -9.97
N GLY A 98 -0.32 -1.03 -9.22
CA GLY A 98 0.65 -1.99 -9.72
C GLY A 98 0.76 -3.18 -8.79
N LEU A 99 0.82 -4.38 -9.35
CA LEU A 99 1.15 -5.59 -8.61
C LEU A 99 2.62 -5.92 -8.86
N ILE A 100 3.47 -5.72 -7.86
CA ILE A 100 4.92 -5.87 -7.96
C ILE A 100 5.28 -7.29 -7.53
N LYS A 101 6.07 -7.98 -8.34
CA LYS A 101 6.67 -9.29 -8.04
C LYS A 101 8.10 -9.33 -8.57
N ALA A 102 8.91 -10.24 -8.03
CA ALA A 102 10.21 -10.55 -8.62
C ALA A 102 10.04 -11.14 -10.04
N ALA A 103 11.07 -10.98 -10.87
CA ALA A 103 11.12 -11.53 -12.22
C ALA A 103 11.07 -13.06 -12.22
#